data_AF-A0A1G2UMW3-F1
#
_entry.id   AF-A0A1G2UMW3-F1
#
_cell.length_a   1.000
_cell.length_b   1.000
_cell.length_c   1.000
_cell.angle_alpha   90.00
_cell.angle_beta   90.00
_cell.angle_gamma   90.00
#
_symmetry.space_group_name_H-M   'P 1'
#
loop_
_entity.id
_entity.type
_entity.pdbx_description
1 polymer ?
#
loop_
_entity_poly.entity_id
_entity_poly.type
_entity_poly.pdbx_seq_one_letter_code
_entity_poly.pdbx_strand_id
1 'polypeptide(L)'
;METKNNPYLLPGAIVVAGIIIAVGIAYQPSGDSTKVVSQKAQIQKVELPVTWGDLSSKLVSAGVIDTDKFKVNTTRSDGKLEITNENQGLLLNLFWALGLASKNPILESGEMTNPKYGGAGNFASTGGWTIAQGNAMDHYSRHKFFDLTPEQQALIDKVSRGIYRPCCGNSTHFPDCNHGMAMLGLLELMASQGVSEQDMWKTALVVNSYWFPDTYLTIASYMKGKGIEWKDVNPQEILGKNYSSAQGYARIAAQVQVTQPQRQQSGCGI
;
A
#
# COMPACT_ATOMS: atom_id res chain seq x y z
N MET A 1 4.41 10.71 -51.77
CA MET A 1 5.31 10.71 -50.60
C MET A 1 4.50 11.27 -49.44
N GLU A 2 3.75 10.40 -48.77
CA GLU A 2 2.92 10.77 -47.62
C GLU A 2 3.71 10.50 -46.34
N THR A 3 3.91 11.54 -45.54
CA THR A 3 4.52 11.48 -44.22
C THR A 3 3.50 10.94 -43.21
N LYS A 4 3.74 9.71 -42.72
CA LYS A 4 3.01 9.11 -41.61
C LYS A 4 3.28 9.90 -40.32
N ASN A 5 2.23 10.52 -39.76
CA ASN A 5 2.24 11.06 -38.41
C ASN A 5 2.21 9.91 -37.39
N ASN A 6 3.16 9.94 -36.47
CA ASN A 6 3.38 8.96 -35.41
C ASN A 6 2.71 9.45 -34.10
N PRO A 7 1.69 8.76 -33.54
CA PRO A 7 0.97 9.23 -32.35
C PRO A 7 1.51 8.60 -31.05
N TYR A 8 2.83 8.69 -30.81
CA TYR A 8 3.42 8.40 -29.50
C TYR A 8 3.94 9.69 -28.88
N LEU A 9 2.99 10.56 -28.51
CA LEU A 9 3.25 11.71 -27.65
C LEU A 9 3.27 11.23 -26.19
N LEU A 10 4.51 11.15 -25.66
CA LEU A 10 4.94 11.35 -24.27
C LEU A 10 4.03 10.81 -23.15
N PRO A 11 4.42 9.75 -22.41
CA PRO A 11 3.91 9.56 -21.06
C PRO A 11 4.36 10.74 -20.20
N GLY A 12 3.38 11.41 -19.59
CA GLY A 12 3.60 12.56 -18.72
C GLY A 12 4.67 12.29 -17.67
N ALA A 13 5.59 13.24 -17.53
CA ALA A 13 6.55 13.25 -16.46
C ALA A 13 5.80 13.30 -15.12
N ILE A 14 5.80 12.19 -14.39
CA ILE A 14 5.37 12.18 -12.99
C ILE A 14 6.44 12.93 -12.21
N VAL A 15 6.06 14.05 -11.59
CA VAL A 15 6.84 14.62 -10.49
C VAL A 15 6.65 13.70 -9.31
N VAL A 16 7.45 12.63 -9.24
CA VAL A 16 7.65 11.92 -7.99
C VAL A 16 8.39 12.90 -7.12
N ALA A 17 7.68 13.63 -6.24
CA ALA A 17 8.31 14.32 -5.14
C ALA A 17 9.13 13.25 -4.41
N GLY A 18 10.44 13.28 -4.61
CA GLY A 18 11.34 12.28 -4.09
C GLY A 18 11.08 12.12 -2.60
N ILE A 19 10.96 10.88 -2.16
CA ILE A 19 10.97 10.57 -0.75
C ILE A 19 12.38 10.93 -0.25
N ILE A 20 12.55 12.17 0.21
CA ILE A 20 13.80 12.62 0.83
C ILE A 20 13.74 12.20 2.29
N ILE A 21 14.22 11.00 2.59
CA ILE A 21 14.55 10.62 3.97
C ILE A 21 15.94 11.20 4.29
N ALA A 22 15.97 12.48 4.69
CA ALA A 22 17.20 13.11 5.14
C ALA A 22 17.54 12.62 6.56
N VAL A 23 18.43 11.65 6.67
CA VAL A 23 19.12 11.32 7.94
C VAL A 23 20.34 12.22 8.06
N GLY A 24 20.23 13.31 8.82
CA GLY A 24 21.34 14.19 9.16
C GLY A 24 21.91 13.84 10.53
N ILE A 25 23.10 13.24 10.58
CA ILE A 25 23.86 13.11 11.83
C ILE A 25 24.72 14.36 11.96
N ALA A 26 24.31 15.31 12.80
CA ALA A 26 25.16 16.41 13.21
C ALA A 26 26.11 15.91 14.31
N TYR A 27 27.39 15.80 13.99
CA TYR A 27 28.43 15.44 14.95
C TYR A 27 28.88 16.72 15.69
N GLN A 28 28.49 16.91 16.94
CA GLN A 28 29.11 17.87 17.86
C GLN A 28 29.22 17.26 19.27
N PRO A 29 30.39 17.29 19.92
CA PRO A 29 30.57 16.70 21.23
C PRO A 29 30.43 17.78 22.31
N SER A 30 29.24 18.04 22.84
CA SER A 30 29.08 18.70 24.16
C SER A 30 27.66 18.50 24.66
N GLY A 31 27.52 18.12 25.95
CA GLY A 31 26.30 17.58 26.52
C GLY A 31 25.13 18.56 26.64
N ASP A 32 23.95 18.03 26.35
CA ASP A 32 22.70 18.30 27.05
C ASP A 32 21.68 17.21 26.65
N SER A 33 21.02 16.58 27.61
CA SER A 33 20.18 15.37 27.45
C SER A 33 18.79 15.63 26.85
N THR A 34 18.60 16.68 26.06
CA THR A 34 17.28 17.14 25.58
C THR A 34 17.10 17.20 24.06
N LYS A 35 18.02 16.65 23.25
CA LYS A 35 17.85 16.62 21.79
C LYS A 35 18.10 15.25 21.16
N VAL A 36 17.21 14.30 21.45
CA VAL A 36 16.92 13.23 20.47
C VAL A 36 16.09 13.90 19.37
N VAL A 37 16.78 14.41 18.35
CA VAL A 37 16.14 15.01 17.18
C VAL A 37 15.34 13.91 16.48
N SER A 38 14.01 13.97 16.63
CA SER A 38 13.01 13.26 15.85
C SER A 38 13.25 13.52 14.36
N GLN A 39 13.95 12.61 13.70
CA GLN A 39 14.16 12.65 12.26
C GLN A 39 13.10 11.78 11.56
N LYS A 40 11.83 12.19 11.67
CA LYS A 40 10.78 11.76 10.73
C LYS A 40 10.84 12.70 9.53
N ALA A 41 11.47 12.27 8.46
CA ALA A 41 11.24 12.90 7.17
C ALA A 41 9.79 12.59 6.75
N GLN A 42 8.90 13.54 7.00
CA GLN A 42 7.49 13.43 6.66
C GLN A 42 7.32 13.66 5.17
N ILE A 43 7.03 12.60 4.41
CA ILE A 43 6.40 12.74 3.10
C ILE A 43 5.01 13.34 3.39
N GLN A 44 4.84 14.64 3.17
CA GLN A 44 3.59 15.30 3.55
C GLN A 44 2.43 14.86 2.65
N LYS A 45 2.68 14.72 1.34
CA LYS A 45 1.64 14.47 0.35
C LYS A 45 2.22 13.86 -0.92
N VAL A 46 1.57 12.84 -1.46
CA VAL A 46 1.91 12.24 -2.76
C VAL A 46 0.65 12.07 -3.60
N GLU A 47 0.72 12.47 -4.86
CA GLU A 47 -0.32 12.22 -5.85
C GLU A 47 -0.21 10.77 -6.36
N LEU A 48 -1.32 10.04 -6.34
CA LEU A 48 -1.45 8.70 -6.89
C LEU A 48 -1.89 8.80 -8.36
N PRO A 49 -1.47 7.88 -9.25
CA PRO A 49 -1.78 7.96 -10.67
C PRO A 49 -3.24 7.62 -11.02
N VAL A 50 -4.16 7.68 -10.05
CA VAL A 50 -5.59 7.33 -10.19
C VAL A 50 -6.49 8.48 -9.77
N THR A 51 -7.69 8.53 -10.33
CA THR A 51 -8.80 9.38 -9.85
C THR A 51 -9.83 8.52 -9.13
N TRP A 52 -10.57 9.09 -8.16
CA TRP A 52 -11.60 8.35 -7.43
C TRP A 52 -12.96 8.33 -8.13
N GLY A 53 -13.28 9.40 -8.86
CA GLY A 53 -14.54 9.53 -9.58
C GLY A 53 -15.74 9.46 -8.63
N ASP A 54 -16.70 8.59 -8.95
CA ASP A 54 -17.97 8.40 -8.24
C ASP A 54 -17.99 7.13 -7.35
N LEU A 55 -16.84 6.52 -7.07
CA LEU A 55 -16.75 5.25 -6.36
C LEU A 55 -17.35 5.28 -4.95
N SER A 56 -17.21 6.39 -4.20
CA SER A 56 -17.88 6.55 -2.90
C SER A 56 -19.40 6.40 -3.03
N SER A 57 -20.01 7.06 -4.03
CA SER A 57 -21.45 7.00 -4.26
C SER A 57 -21.88 5.58 -4.64
N LYS A 58 -21.10 4.89 -5.49
CA LYS A 58 -21.35 3.49 -5.87
C LYS A 58 -21.26 2.53 -4.68
N LEU A 59 -20.23 2.66 -3.84
CA LEU A 59 -20.04 1.83 -2.65
C LEU A 59 -21.16 2.02 -1.62
N VAL A 60 -21.62 3.25 -1.42
CA VAL A 60 -22.77 3.55 -0.55
C VAL A 60 -24.06 2.99 -1.14
N SER A 61 -24.31 3.22 -2.43
CA SER A 61 -25.53 2.75 -3.11
C SER A 61 -25.62 1.22 -3.13
N ALA A 62 -24.48 0.54 -3.20
CA ALA A 62 -24.37 -0.92 -3.17
C ALA A 62 -24.50 -1.52 -1.76
N GLY A 63 -24.60 -0.69 -0.71
CA GLY A 63 -24.65 -1.12 0.69
C GLY A 63 -23.30 -1.53 1.29
N VAL A 64 -22.20 -1.45 0.52
CA VAL A 64 -20.85 -1.82 0.97
C VAL A 64 -20.39 -0.90 2.11
N ILE A 65 -20.78 0.38 2.02
CA ILE A 65 -20.56 1.39 3.05
C ILE A 65 -21.91 1.86 3.59
N ASP A 66 -22.16 1.64 4.87
CA ASP A 66 -23.22 2.28 5.62
C ASP A 66 -22.76 3.68 6.08
N THR A 67 -23.42 4.73 5.58
CA THR A 67 -23.08 6.11 5.90
C THR A 67 -23.33 6.49 7.35
N ASP A 68 -24.12 5.73 8.10
CA ASP A 68 -24.29 5.96 9.53
C ASP A 68 -23.10 5.44 10.35
N LYS A 69 -22.42 4.42 9.83
CA LYS A 69 -21.20 3.86 10.45
C LYS A 69 -19.92 4.51 9.94
N PHE A 70 -19.89 4.97 8.69
CA PHE A 70 -18.71 5.54 8.07
C PHE A 70 -19.06 6.71 7.16
N LYS A 71 -18.74 7.92 7.61
CA LYS A 71 -19.01 9.15 6.86
C LYS A 71 -18.00 9.29 5.72
N VAL A 72 -18.49 9.24 4.49
CA VAL A 72 -17.72 9.44 3.26
C VAL A 72 -18.35 10.53 2.41
N ASN A 73 -17.53 11.35 1.76
CA ASN A 73 -18.02 12.27 0.73
C ASN A 73 -18.38 11.48 -0.54
N THR A 74 -19.65 11.54 -0.94
CA THR A 74 -20.18 10.89 -2.14
C THR A 74 -20.13 11.78 -3.38
N THR A 75 -19.70 13.03 -3.24
CA THR A 75 -19.48 13.95 -4.37
C THR A 75 -18.40 13.38 -5.27
N ARG A 76 -18.66 13.40 -6.57
CA ARG A 76 -17.70 12.96 -7.59
C ARG A 76 -16.41 13.77 -7.49
N SER A 77 -15.26 13.10 -7.51
CA SER A 77 -13.94 13.72 -7.51
C SER A 77 -13.10 13.23 -8.69
N ASP A 78 -12.98 14.06 -9.72
CA ASP A 78 -12.20 13.76 -10.93
C ASP A 78 -10.72 14.16 -10.82
N GLY A 79 -10.33 14.77 -9.70
CA GLY A 79 -8.93 15.05 -9.39
C GLY A 79 -8.15 13.76 -9.11
N LYS A 80 -6.83 13.83 -9.30
CA LYS A 80 -5.93 12.75 -8.87
C LYS A 80 -6.03 12.58 -7.36
N LEU A 81 -6.04 11.33 -6.91
CA LEU A 81 -6.05 11.01 -5.49
C LEU A 81 -4.72 11.41 -4.87
N GLU A 82 -4.79 11.94 -3.65
CA GLU A 82 -3.60 12.33 -2.89
C GLU A 82 -3.58 11.55 -1.58
N ILE A 83 -2.44 10.94 -1.27
CA ILE A 83 -2.20 10.30 0.03
C ILE A 83 -1.33 11.20 0.90
N THR A 84 -1.74 11.36 2.14
CA THR A 84 -1.04 12.14 3.19
C THR A 84 -1.03 11.35 4.49
N ASN A 85 -0.28 11.82 5.48
CA ASN A 85 -0.28 11.17 6.80
C ASN A 85 -1.65 11.28 7.49
N GLU A 86 -2.41 12.33 7.19
CA GLU A 86 -3.71 12.63 7.78
C GLU A 86 -4.83 11.79 7.15
N ASN A 87 -4.75 11.49 5.86
CA ASN A 87 -5.83 10.81 5.14
C ASN A 87 -5.56 9.32 4.83
N GLN A 88 -4.36 8.80 5.10
CA GLN A 88 -3.99 7.42 4.72
C GLN A 88 -4.95 6.36 5.30
N GLY A 89 -5.48 6.58 6.51
CA GLY A 89 -6.45 5.67 7.12
C GLY A 89 -7.83 5.73 6.46
N LEU A 90 -8.25 6.91 5.97
CA LEU A 90 -9.47 7.05 5.17
C LEU A 90 -9.31 6.30 3.84
N LEU A 91 -8.20 6.53 3.13
CA LEU A 91 -7.92 5.84 1.87
C LEU A 91 -7.82 4.33 2.04
N LEU A 92 -7.20 3.85 3.13
CA LEU A 92 -7.15 2.43 3.45
C LEU A 92 -8.57 1.83 3.51
N ASN A 93 -9.48 2.45 4.25
CA ASN A 93 -10.84 1.94 4.41
C ASN A 93 -11.65 2.03 3.10
N LEU A 94 -11.47 3.07 2.30
CA LEU A 94 -12.13 3.19 1.00
C LEU A 94 -11.63 2.14 0.01
N PHE A 95 -10.32 1.91 -0.07
CA PHE A 95 -9.77 0.85 -0.90
C PHE A 95 -10.09 -0.54 -0.36
N TRP A 96 -10.21 -0.72 0.96
CA TRP A 96 -10.67 -1.98 1.56
C TRP A 96 -12.11 -2.27 1.14
N ALA A 97 -13.02 -1.31 1.28
CA ALA A 97 -14.40 -1.43 0.80
C ALA A 97 -14.43 -1.82 -0.69
N LEU A 98 -13.65 -1.10 -1.50
CA LEU A 98 -13.55 -1.34 -2.94
C LEU A 98 -13.04 -2.75 -3.25
N GLY A 99 -11.92 -3.17 -2.65
CA GLY A 99 -11.33 -4.48 -2.90
C GLY A 99 -12.20 -5.64 -2.41
N LEU A 100 -12.87 -5.48 -1.27
CA LEU A 100 -13.79 -6.49 -0.75
C LEU A 100 -14.99 -6.70 -1.68
N ALA A 101 -15.54 -5.60 -2.19
CA ALA A 101 -16.81 -5.61 -2.90
C ALA A 101 -16.69 -5.79 -4.41
N SER A 102 -15.55 -5.43 -5.00
CA SER A 102 -15.29 -5.57 -6.44
C SER A 102 -15.27 -7.05 -6.82
N LYS A 103 -16.04 -7.39 -7.85
CA LYS A 103 -16.05 -8.75 -8.41
C LYS A 103 -14.68 -9.07 -9.00
N ASN A 104 -13.98 -10.04 -8.42
CA ASN A 104 -12.62 -10.39 -8.81
C ASN A 104 -12.34 -11.90 -8.66
N PRO A 105 -11.80 -12.59 -9.69
CA PRO A 105 -11.49 -14.01 -9.62
C PRO A 105 -10.46 -14.38 -8.54
N ILE A 106 -9.60 -13.44 -8.11
CA ILE A 106 -8.67 -13.64 -6.99
C ILE A 106 -9.44 -13.96 -5.69
N LEU A 107 -10.60 -13.34 -5.49
CA LEU A 107 -11.45 -13.59 -4.32
C LEU A 107 -12.34 -14.83 -4.49
N GLU A 108 -12.74 -15.16 -5.72
CA GLU A 108 -13.66 -16.28 -5.99
C GLU A 108 -12.94 -17.63 -6.12
N SER A 109 -11.66 -17.62 -6.47
CA SER A 109 -10.88 -18.84 -6.75
C SER A 109 -9.47 -18.83 -6.16
N GLY A 110 -9.06 -17.75 -5.50
CA GLY A 110 -7.75 -17.64 -4.86
C GLY A 110 -7.71 -18.21 -3.43
N GLU A 111 -6.65 -17.87 -2.70
CA GLU A 111 -6.23 -18.51 -1.45
C GLU A 111 -7.27 -18.42 -0.33
N MET A 112 -8.06 -17.34 -0.30
CA MET A 112 -9.12 -17.16 0.71
C MET A 112 -10.24 -18.21 0.59
N THR A 113 -10.41 -18.82 -0.57
CA THR A 113 -11.44 -19.86 -0.79
C THR A 113 -10.96 -21.25 -0.39
N ASN A 114 -9.69 -21.40 -0.01
CA ASN A 114 -9.13 -22.69 0.34
C ASN A 114 -9.89 -23.31 1.54
N PRO A 115 -10.45 -24.53 1.40
CA PRO A 115 -11.25 -25.18 2.45
C PRO A 115 -10.53 -25.31 3.80
N LYS A 116 -9.19 -25.35 3.81
CA LYS A 116 -8.40 -25.43 5.04
C LYS A 116 -8.60 -24.24 5.99
N TYR A 117 -9.14 -23.13 5.48
CA TYR A 117 -9.43 -21.92 6.27
C TYR A 117 -10.91 -21.81 6.69
N GLY A 118 -11.76 -22.78 6.36
CA GLY A 118 -13.18 -22.76 6.72
C GLY A 118 -14.01 -21.72 5.94
N GLY A 119 -13.49 -21.23 4.81
CA GLY A 119 -14.14 -20.26 3.93
C GLY A 119 -13.63 -18.83 4.07
N ALA A 120 -13.95 -18.00 3.06
CA ALA A 120 -13.45 -16.63 2.96
C ALA A 120 -13.95 -15.69 4.06
N GLY A 121 -15.04 -16.04 4.78
CA GLY A 121 -15.65 -15.18 5.78
C GLY A 121 -14.84 -14.97 7.07
N ASN A 122 -13.90 -15.86 7.38
CA ASN A 122 -13.18 -15.88 8.66
C ASN A 122 -11.92 -15.01 8.70
N PHE A 123 -11.58 -14.34 7.60
CA PHE A 123 -10.40 -13.51 7.51
C PHE A 123 -10.62 -12.12 8.10
N ALA A 124 -9.55 -11.45 8.51
CA ALA A 124 -9.64 -10.09 9.04
C ALA A 124 -10.18 -9.10 7.99
N SER A 125 -9.91 -9.34 6.70
CA SER A 125 -10.45 -8.54 5.59
C SER A 125 -11.97 -8.67 5.40
N THR A 126 -12.60 -9.76 5.85
CA THR A 126 -14.05 -9.98 5.71
C THR A 126 -14.74 -9.83 7.05
N GLY A 127 -14.34 -10.59 8.06
CA GLY A 127 -14.91 -10.55 9.41
C GLY A 127 -14.67 -9.21 10.12
N GLY A 128 -13.62 -8.48 9.74
CA GLY A 128 -13.37 -7.12 10.23
C GLY A 128 -14.20 -6.03 9.55
N TRP A 129 -14.87 -6.31 8.43
CA TRP A 129 -15.65 -5.33 7.70
C TRP A 129 -17.08 -5.23 8.24
N THR A 130 -17.26 -4.44 9.30
CA THR A 130 -18.57 -4.27 10.00
C THR A 130 -19.36 -3.04 9.55
N ILE A 131 -18.80 -2.30 8.57
CA ILE A 131 -19.33 -1.03 8.06
C ILE A 131 -20.42 -1.24 7.00
N ALA A 132 -20.58 -2.44 6.45
CA ALA A 132 -21.62 -2.72 5.46
C ALA A 132 -23.05 -2.61 6.03
N GLN A 133 -24.01 -2.42 5.12
CA GLN A 133 -25.41 -2.71 5.32
C GLN A 133 -25.61 -4.22 5.16
N GLY A 134 -25.90 -4.94 6.25
CA GLY A 134 -25.88 -6.41 6.25
C GLY A 134 -24.48 -6.95 6.58
N ASN A 135 -24.14 -8.14 6.06
CA ASN A 135 -22.86 -8.79 6.34
C ASN A 135 -21.83 -8.49 5.25
N ALA A 136 -20.55 -8.48 5.61
CA ALA A 136 -19.46 -8.33 4.64
C ALA A 136 -19.52 -9.36 3.50
N MET A 137 -19.88 -10.60 3.82
CA MET A 137 -20.00 -11.69 2.83
C MET A 137 -21.17 -11.51 1.86
N ASP A 138 -22.14 -10.64 2.16
CA ASP A 138 -23.20 -10.30 1.22
C ASP A 138 -22.67 -9.43 0.07
N HIS A 139 -21.49 -8.84 0.22
CA HIS A 139 -20.84 -7.99 -0.77
C HIS A 139 -19.53 -8.55 -1.33
N TYR A 140 -18.95 -9.56 -0.68
CA TYR A 140 -17.67 -10.15 -1.07
C TYR A 140 -17.65 -10.58 -2.54
N SER A 141 -16.77 -9.97 -3.34
CA SER A 141 -16.62 -10.21 -4.79
C SER A 141 -17.93 -10.16 -5.58
N ARG A 142 -18.86 -9.27 -5.22
CA ARG A 142 -20.22 -9.27 -5.79
C ARG A 142 -20.46 -8.21 -6.85
N HIS A 143 -19.84 -7.04 -6.70
CA HIS A 143 -20.23 -5.83 -7.43
C HIS A 143 -19.29 -5.53 -8.57
N LYS A 144 -19.84 -5.24 -9.74
CA LYS A 144 -19.05 -4.93 -10.94
C LYS A 144 -18.77 -3.43 -11.02
N PHE A 145 -17.82 -2.94 -10.22
CA PHE A 145 -17.39 -1.53 -10.26
C PHE A 145 -16.50 -1.20 -11.45
N PHE A 146 -15.82 -2.22 -12.00
CA PHE A 146 -14.90 -2.10 -13.12
C PHE A 146 -15.26 -3.10 -14.22
N ASP A 147 -15.08 -2.68 -15.47
CA ASP A 147 -15.11 -3.53 -16.65
C ASP A 147 -13.67 -3.88 -17.06
N LEU A 148 -12.99 -4.70 -16.25
CA LEU A 148 -11.59 -5.07 -16.50
C LEU A 148 -11.47 -5.98 -17.73
N THR A 149 -10.52 -5.68 -18.61
CA THR A 149 -10.12 -6.60 -19.68
C THR A 149 -9.34 -7.79 -19.11
N PRO A 150 -9.23 -8.91 -19.85
CA PRO A 150 -8.38 -10.03 -19.45
C PRO A 150 -6.94 -9.63 -19.14
N GLU A 151 -6.37 -8.69 -19.90
CA GLU A 151 -5.01 -8.19 -19.71
C GLU A 151 -4.89 -7.37 -18.43
N GLN A 152 -5.87 -6.52 -18.13
CA GLN A 152 -5.93 -5.77 -16.88
C GLN A 152 -6.05 -6.71 -15.67
N GLN A 153 -6.90 -7.74 -15.76
CA GLN A 153 -7.04 -8.74 -14.70
C GLN A 153 -5.74 -9.55 -14.52
N ALA A 154 -5.09 -9.95 -15.60
CA ALA A 154 -3.81 -10.67 -15.54
C ALA A 154 -2.70 -9.81 -14.92
N LEU A 155 -2.72 -8.50 -15.18
CA LEU A 155 -1.80 -7.55 -14.55
C LEU A 155 -2.02 -7.46 -13.03
N ILE A 156 -3.29 -7.39 -12.57
CA ILE A 156 -3.62 -7.41 -11.14
C ILE A 156 -3.16 -8.72 -10.49
N ASP A 157 -3.42 -9.88 -11.11
CA ASP A 157 -2.96 -11.18 -10.62
C ASP A 157 -1.44 -11.21 -10.46
N LYS A 158 -0.70 -10.79 -11.48
CA LYS A 158 0.77 -10.74 -11.45
C LYS A 158 1.30 -9.83 -10.34
N VAL A 159 0.81 -8.59 -10.27
CA VAL A 159 1.35 -7.57 -9.34
C VAL A 159 0.98 -7.92 -7.91
N SER A 160 -0.26 -8.34 -7.65
CA SER A 160 -0.71 -8.68 -6.29
C SER A 160 0.08 -9.83 -5.66
N ARG A 161 0.64 -10.75 -6.45
CA ARG A 161 1.49 -11.85 -5.94
C ARG A 161 2.83 -11.39 -5.37
N GLY A 162 3.35 -10.25 -5.82
CA GLY A 162 4.65 -9.73 -5.39
C GLY A 162 4.60 -8.70 -4.27
N ILE A 163 3.42 -8.23 -3.88
CA ILE A 163 3.28 -7.20 -2.85
C ILE A 163 3.02 -7.85 -1.48
N TYR A 164 3.95 -7.67 -0.55
CA TYR A 164 3.85 -8.16 0.83
C TYR A 164 3.67 -7.01 1.82
N ARG A 165 3.34 -7.40 3.05
CA ARG A 165 3.05 -6.51 4.19
C ARG A 165 3.66 -7.07 5.48
N PRO A 166 4.18 -6.23 6.37
CA PRO A 166 5.08 -6.67 7.46
C PRO A 166 4.35 -7.41 8.59
N CYS A 167 3.02 -7.50 8.54
CA CYS A 167 2.21 -8.19 9.54
C CYS A 167 2.06 -9.69 9.30
N CYS A 168 2.30 -10.21 8.08
CA CYS A 168 2.16 -11.63 7.79
C CYS A 168 3.08 -12.12 6.66
N GLY A 169 2.98 -13.41 6.31
CA GLY A 169 3.76 -14.04 5.23
C GLY A 169 3.04 -14.09 3.88
N ASN A 170 1.85 -13.50 3.77
CA ASN A 170 0.98 -13.58 2.60
C ASN A 170 1.16 -12.34 1.70
N SER A 171 1.02 -12.53 0.39
CA SER A 171 1.03 -11.41 -0.57
C SER A 171 -0.37 -10.80 -0.72
N THR A 172 -0.50 -9.70 -1.44
CA THR A 172 -1.81 -9.06 -1.74
C THR A 172 -2.75 -10.00 -2.49
N HIS A 173 -2.21 -10.95 -3.27
CA HIS A 173 -3.01 -12.00 -3.92
C HIS A 173 -3.76 -12.89 -2.92
N PHE A 174 -3.28 -12.97 -1.68
CA PHE A 174 -4.02 -13.53 -0.55
C PHE A 174 -4.44 -12.39 0.41
N PRO A 175 -5.53 -11.67 0.13
CA PRO A 175 -5.93 -10.47 0.87
C PRO A 175 -6.68 -10.80 2.17
N ASP A 176 -6.02 -11.52 3.07
CA ASP A 176 -6.55 -11.99 4.36
C ASP A 176 -6.74 -10.90 5.44
N CYS A 177 -6.23 -9.69 5.21
CA CYS A 177 -6.35 -8.55 6.10
C CYS A 177 -6.78 -7.29 5.36
N ASN A 178 -7.22 -6.28 6.11
CA ASN A 178 -7.64 -4.99 5.57
C ASN A 178 -6.60 -4.35 4.63
N HIS A 179 -5.31 -4.41 4.96
CA HIS A 179 -4.25 -3.86 4.11
C HIS A 179 -4.07 -4.62 2.79
N GLY A 180 -4.17 -5.96 2.83
CA GLY A 180 -4.11 -6.79 1.63
C GLY A 180 -5.31 -6.51 0.72
N MET A 181 -6.51 -6.47 1.30
CA MET A 181 -7.74 -6.16 0.57
C MET A 181 -7.76 -4.73 0.02
N ALA A 182 -7.28 -3.76 0.79
CA ALA A 182 -7.11 -2.38 0.34
C ALA A 182 -6.13 -2.27 -0.82
N MET A 183 -4.97 -2.93 -0.73
CA MET A 183 -4.03 -2.95 -1.85
C MET A 183 -4.65 -3.59 -3.08
N LEU A 184 -5.41 -4.68 -2.95
CA LEU A 184 -6.13 -5.28 -4.08
C LEU A 184 -7.09 -4.27 -4.74
N GLY A 185 -7.92 -3.58 -3.95
CA GLY A 185 -8.83 -2.54 -4.45
C GLY A 185 -8.12 -1.38 -5.17
N LEU A 186 -6.95 -0.97 -4.67
CA LEU A 186 -6.12 0.01 -5.37
C LEU A 186 -5.59 -0.52 -6.70
N LEU A 187 -5.10 -1.76 -6.77
CA LEU A 187 -4.60 -2.36 -8.01
C LEU A 187 -5.71 -2.51 -9.06
N GLU A 188 -6.94 -2.86 -8.64
CA GLU A 188 -8.11 -2.90 -9.51
C GLU A 188 -8.41 -1.52 -10.11
N LEU A 189 -8.42 -0.48 -9.29
CA LEU A 189 -8.63 0.90 -9.74
C LEU A 189 -7.52 1.37 -10.71
N MET A 190 -6.27 1.05 -10.40
CA MET A 190 -5.12 1.39 -11.24
C MET A 190 -5.22 0.69 -12.61
N ALA A 191 -5.50 -0.61 -12.61
CA ALA A 191 -5.63 -1.37 -13.84
C ALA A 191 -6.81 -0.89 -14.68
N SER A 192 -7.97 -0.60 -14.07
CA SER A 192 -9.14 -0.08 -14.78
C SER A 192 -8.90 1.27 -15.46
N GLN A 193 -7.94 2.05 -14.96
CA GLN A 193 -7.53 3.34 -15.52
C GLN A 193 -6.30 3.24 -16.44
N GLY A 194 -5.85 2.03 -16.75
CA GLY A 194 -4.73 1.80 -17.68
C GLY A 194 -3.36 2.18 -17.12
N VAL A 195 -3.20 2.20 -15.79
CA VAL A 195 -1.90 2.48 -15.17
C VAL A 195 -0.91 1.34 -15.49
N SER A 196 0.34 1.71 -15.80
CA SER A 196 1.38 0.75 -16.18
C SER A 196 1.78 -0.16 -15.01
N GLU A 197 2.28 -1.37 -15.32
CA GLU A 197 2.83 -2.27 -14.29
C GLU A 197 3.90 -1.60 -13.43
N GLN A 198 4.80 -0.83 -14.07
CA GLN A 198 5.88 -0.14 -13.38
C GLN A 198 5.33 0.86 -12.36
N ASP A 199 4.28 1.59 -12.71
CA ASP A 199 3.66 2.56 -11.82
C ASP A 199 2.79 1.90 -10.75
N MET A 200 2.24 0.70 -11.00
CA MET A 200 1.61 -0.13 -9.96
C MET A 200 2.62 -0.49 -8.87
N TRP A 201 3.81 -0.96 -9.24
CA TRP A 201 4.86 -1.26 -8.25
C TRP A 201 5.30 -0.02 -7.46
N LYS A 202 5.52 1.11 -8.13
CA LYS A 202 5.90 2.38 -7.46
C LYS A 202 4.79 2.86 -6.52
N THR A 203 3.55 2.85 -6.98
CA THR A 203 2.40 3.32 -6.20
C THR A 203 2.15 2.42 -4.99
N ALA A 204 2.26 1.09 -5.16
CA ALA A 204 2.17 0.15 -4.05
C ALA A 204 3.27 0.40 -3.00
N LEU A 205 4.50 0.72 -3.42
CA LEU A 205 5.59 1.07 -2.51
C LEU A 205 5.27 2.34 -1.72
N VAL A 206 4.77 3.38 -2.39
CA VAL A 206 4.34 4.62 -1.75
C VAL A 206 3.25 4.33 -0.72
N VAL A 207 2.16 3.67 -1.13
CA VAL A 207 1.00 3.45 -0.27
C VAL A 207 1.34 2.56 0.92
N ASN A 208 2.11 1.48 0.73
CA ASN A 208 2.60 0.69 1.87
C ASN A 208 3.53 1.49 2.80
N SER A 209 4.33 2.43 2.28
CA SER A 209 5.16 3.30 3.12
C SER A 209 4.33 4.23 4.01
N TYR A 210 3.13 4.64 3.56
CA TYR A 210 2.18 5.39 4.38
C TYR A 210 1.46 4.51 5.40
N TRP A 211 1.12 3.26 5.04
CA TRP A 211 0.43 2.34 5.95
C TRP A 211 1.36 1.70 6.98
N PHE A 212 2.65 1.56 6.69
CA PHE A 212 3.64 0.92 7.56
C PHE A 212 4.91 1.79 7.72
N PRO A 213 4.80 3.04 8.19
CA PRO A 213 5.89 4.02 8.14
C PRO A 213 7.17 3.54 8.81
N ASP A 214 7.08 2.96 10.02
CA ASP A 214 8.27 2.50 10.75
C ASP A 214 8.98 1.34 10.04
N THR A 215 8.22 0.49 9.34
CA THR A 215 8.77 -0.63 8.55
C THR A 215 9.60 -0.08 7.39
N TYR A 216 9.02 0.83 6.61
CA TYR A 216 9.67 1.36 5.42
C TYR A 216 10.82 2.32 5.77
N LEU A 217 10.77 3.04 6.89
CA LEU A 217 11.92 3.79 7.42
C LEU A 217 13.09 2.87 7.82
N THR A 218 12.79 1.72 8.41
CA THR A 218 13.81 0.72 8.77
C THR A 218 14.42 0.09 7.52
N ILE A 219 13.61 -0.29 6.53
CA ILE A 219 14.11 -0.80 5.25
C ILE A 219 14.94 0.27 4.53
N ALA A 220 14.52 1.54 4.54
CA ALA A 220 15.30 2.63 3.95
C ALA A 220 16.68 2.78 4.62
N SER A 221 16.73 2.68 5.95
CA SER A 221 18.00 2.69 6.71
C SER A 221 18.89 1.51 6.34
N TYR A 222 18.32 0.33 6.15
CA TYR A 222 19.04 -0.85 5.68
C TYR A 222 19.63 -0.66 4.28
N MET A 223 18.83 -0.16 3.33
CA MET A 223 19.28 0.08 1.96
C MET A 223 20.37 1.15 1.89
N LYS A 224 20.25 2.20 2.70
CA LYS A 224 21.29 3.23 2.84
C LYS A 224 22.59 2.65 3.37
N GLY A 225 22.54 1.72 4.34
CA GLY A 225 23.71 0.98 4.81
C GLY A 225 24.39 0.14 3.72
N LYS A 226 23.65 -0.24 2.67
CA LYS A 226 24.17 -0.92 1.46
C LYS A 226 24.61 0.07 0.36
N GLY A 227 24.61 1.37 0.61
CA GLY A 227 24.94 2.40 -0.36
C GLY A 227 23.85 2.66 -1.43
N ILE A 228 22.62 2.23 -1.18
CA ILE A 228 21.48 2.43 -2.10
C ILE A 228 20.54 3.47 -1.48
N GLU A 229 20.44 4.64 -2.11
CA GLU A 229 19.50 5.68 -1.69
C GLU A 229 18.06 5.25 -1.96
N TRP A 230 17.12 5.71 -1.13
CA TRP A 230 15.73 5.27 -1.20
C TRP A 230 15.07 5.54 -2.57
N LYS A 231 15.43 6.65 -3.21
CA LYS A 231 14.96 6.99 -4.57
C LYS A 231 15.41 6.01 -5.65
N ASP A 232 16.45 5.22 -5.38
CA ASP A 232 17.09 4.30 -6.33
C ASP A 232 16.76 2.83 -6.03
N VAL A 233 15.90 2.54 -5.04
CA VAL A 233 15.48 1.16 -4.74
C VAL A 233 14.57 0.61 -5.84
N ASN A 234 14.61 -0.71 -6.05
CA ASN A 234 13.66 -1.40 -6.90
C ASN A 234 12.34 -1.63 -6.13
N PRO A 235 11.19 -1.05 -6.55
CA PRO A 235 9.96 -1.19 -5.79
C PRO A 235 9.45 -2.63 -5.67
N GLN A 236 9.59 -3.44 -6.72
CA GLN A 236 9.19 -4.84 -6.71
C GLN A 236 10.03 -5.67 -5.73
N GLU A 237 11.33 -5.38 -5.62
CA GLU A 237 12.21 -6.03 -4.65
C GLU A 237 11.78 -5.68 -3.22
N ILE A 238 11.60 -4.39 -2.93
CA ILE A 238 11.27 -3.89 -1.58
C ILE A 238 9.88 -4.36 -1.13
N LEU A 239 8.90 -4.38 -2.02
CA LEU A 239 7.57 -4.92 -1.74
C LEU A 239 7.58 -6.44 -1.60
N GLY A 240 8.62 -7.10 -2.09
CA GLY A 240 8.73 -8.55 -2.11
C GLY A 240 8.89 -9.19 -0.73
N LYS A 241 8.73 -10.52 -0.71
CA LYS A 241 8.76 -11.35 0.50
C LYS A 241 9.99 -11.13 1.37
N ASN A 242 11.15 -10.86 0.76
CA ASN A 242 12.41 -10.75 1.49
C ASN A 242 12.53 -9.50 2.35
N TYR A 243 11.78 -8.44 2.02
CA TYR A 243 11.84 -7.16 2.72
C TYR A 243 10.53 -6.85 3.45
N SER A 244 9.39 -7.04 2.77
CA SER A 244 8.10 -6.58 3.27
C SER A 244 7.22 -7.66 3.89
N SER A 245 7.56 -8.96 3.84
CA SER A 245 6.83 -9.95 4.65
C SER A 245 7.23 -9.87 6.12
N ALA A 246 6.43 -10.43 7.03
CA ALA A 246 6.76 -10.48 8.46
C ALA A 246 8.18 -11.04 8.73
N GLN A 247 8.51 -12.19 8.13
CA GLN A 247 9.84 -12.80 8.31
C GLN A 247 10.94 -12.06 7.53
N GLY A 248 10.61 -11.46 6.38
CA GLY A 248 11.53 -10.61 5.63
C GLY A 248 11.94 -9.40 6.46
N TYR A 249 10.94 -8.63 6.90
CA TYR A 249 11.12 -7.43 7.69
C TYR A 249 11.87 -7.70 9.00
N ALA A 250 11.49 -8.76 9.74
CA ALA A 250 12.17 -9.11 11.00
C ALA A 250 13.69 -9.31 10.81
N ARG A 251 14.12 -9.94 9.71
CA ARG A 251 15.54 -10.11 9.38
C ARG A 251 16.23 -8.78 9.05
N ILE A 252 15.54 -7.87 8.37
CA ILE A 252 16.07 -6.54 8.06
C ILE A 252 16.20 -5.71 9.32
N ALA A 253 15.17 -5.68 10.17
CA ALA A 253 15.16 -4.93 11.42
C ALA A 253 16.29 -5.35 12.36
N ALA A 254 16.57 -6.66 12.48
CA ALA A 254 17.69 -7.16 13.27
C ALA A 254 19.05 -6.64 12.80
N GLN A 255 19.25 -6.47 11.49
CA GLN A 255 20.52 -5.95 10.93
C GLN A 255 20.66 -4.44 11.18
N VAL A 256 19.57 -3.68 11.07
CA VAL A 256 19.60 -2.22 11.31
C VAL A 256 19.85 -1.90 12.77
N GLN A 257 19.26 -2.65 13.71
CA GLN A 257 19.46 -2.46 15.15
C GLN A 257 20.91 -2.72 15.58
N VAL A 258 21.60 -3.66 14.94
CA VAL A 258 23.02 -3.94 15.18
C VAL A 258 23.94 -2.86 14.63
N THR A 259 23.50 -2.11 13.61
CA THR A 259 24.30 -1.08 12.93
C THR A 259 24.20 0.30 13.61
N GLN A 260 23.19 0.52 14.45
CA GLN A 260 23.23 1.66 15.39
C GLN A 260 24.20 1.30 16.52
N PRO A 261 25.18 2.16 16.87
CA PRO A 261 26.07 1.85 17.97
C PRO A 261 25.21 1.56 19.19
N GLN A 262 25.33 0.33 19.71
CA GLN A 262 24.82 0.00 21.03
C GLN A 262 25.31 1.11 21.95
N ARG A 263 24.37 1.90 22.49
CA ARG A 263 24.67 2.69 23.68
C ARG A 263 25.26 1.70 24.65
N GLN A 264 26.54 1.89 24.95
CA GLN A 264 27.27 1.16 25.97
C GLN A 264 26.35 0.99 27.17
N GLN A 265 25.90 -0.24 27.38
CA GLN A 265 25.40 -0.65 28.68
C GLN A 265 26.65 -0.66 29.56
N SER A 266 26.94 0.52 30.14
CA SER A 266 27.96 0.65 31.15
C SER A 266 27.44 -0.13 32.36
N GLY A 267 28.04 -1.29 32.58
CA GLY A 267 27.79 -2.08 33.78
C GLY A 267 28.43 -1.46 35.03
N CYS A 268 28.01 -2.05 36.15
CA CYS A 268 28.56 -2.02 37.51
C CYS A 268 28.21 -0.81 38.40
N GLY A 269 27.48 -1.09 39.50
CA GLY A 269 27.73 -0.43 40.79
C GLY A 269 26.51 -0.12 41.66
N ILE A 270 26.24 -1.03 42.61
CA ILE A 270 25.28 -1.06 43.75
C ILE A 270 23.79 -0.97 43.42
#